data_AF-A0A101R2C2-F1
#
_entry.id   AF-A0A101R2C2-F1
#
_cell.length_a   1.000
_cell.length_b   1.000
_cell.length_c   1.000
_cell.angle_alpha   90.00
_cell.angle_beta   90.00
_cell.angle_gamma   90.00
#
_symmetry.space_group_name_H-M   'P 1'
#
loop_
_entity.id
_entity.type
_entity.pdbx_description
1 polymer ?
#
loop_
_entity_poly.entity_id
_entity_poly.type
_entity_poly.pdbx_seq_one_letter_code
_entity_poly.pdbx_strand_id
1 'polypeptide(L)'
;MAEAEIILSHSRESGIVAIASGEQYPWAHTALAESGFRRDDEGVYHLPADGTGTTVVDLVTCAKRHRTSVHTSSRRFIGDAARDLARQLPDQWHASVEIYSHPSWQEDLVPWIWDSGELGRALQSERIPYAATLTDTVHGTTLLFIERPGRQLDYLVGAFAPEGLEEGYGDPHAPHSIVLPPFAGRAAQAVADRYLPSYEQAVHARRTAAIAAVLGDIRSERDTWQAMVASGRYSDATPLGAAALGSATEEFLDHAWRRFLVVVDHAPTLIDRCRPDSSPWPDDATALSRLADAVADAETLLDEVVHGGSVPPQERRARAWPAIETWLTNGERFLRQARVSAPHRRPALPVAAPASPLTASRPAQRSR
;
A
#
# COMPACT_ATOMS: atom_id res chain seq x y z
N MET A 1 1.21 16.99 -27.10
CA MET A 1 2.15 15.86 -27.24
C MET A 1 3.33 16.19 -26.38
N ALA A 2 3.61 15.36 -25.37
CA ALA A 2 4.75 15.60 -24.50
C ALA A 2 6.03 15.25 -25.28
N GLU A 3 6.84 16.26 -25.59
CA GLU A 3 8.13 16.09 -26.26
C GLU A 3 9.09 15.23 -25.41
N ALA A 4 10.10 14.65 -26.05
CA ALA A 4 11.12 13.88 -25.35
C ALA A 4 11.91 14.80 -24.41
N GLU A 5 12.14 14.35 -23.17
CA GLU A 5 12.81 15.10 -22.13
C GLU A 5 13.94 14.28 -21.49
N ILE A 6 15.04 14.94 -21.13
CA ILE A 6 16.13 14.40 -20.32
C ILE A 6 16.30 15.27 -19.07
N ILE A 7 16.22 14.64 -17.90
CA ILE A 7 16.50 15.28 -16.61
C ILE A 7 17.87 14.84 -16.14
N LEU A 8 18.78 15.80 -15.93
CA LEU A 8 20.12 15.59 -15.40
C LEU A 8 20.14 15.90 -13.90
N SER A 9 20.62 14.95 -13.10
CA SER A 9 20.74 15.06 -11.64
C SER A 9 22.13 14.63 -11.20
N HIS A 10 22.58 15.10 -10.03
CA HIS A 10 23.86 14.69 -9.47
C HIS A 10 23.69 13.56 -8.44
N SER A 11 24.43 12.46 -8.64
CA SER A 11 24.62 11.35 -7.70
C SER A 11 26.00 11.47 -7.05
N ARG A 12 26.07 11.21 -5.74
CA ARG A 12 27.32 11.18 -4.98
C ARG A 12 28.20 9.98 -5.40
N GLU A 13 27.57 8.87 -5.78
CA GLU A 13 28.27 7.61 -6.08
C GLU A 13 28.60 7.50 -7.57
N SER A 14 27.71 7.98 -8.44
CA SER A 14 27.80 7.78 -9.89
C SER A 14 28.07 9.07 -10.70
N GLY A 15 28.20 10.23 -10.05
CA GLY A 15 28.39 11.50 -10.74
C GLY A 15 27.12 11.99 -11.44
N ILE A 16 27.20 12.34 -12.73
CA ILE A 16 26.04 12.86 -13.47
C ILE A 16 25.14 11.70 -13.90
N VAL A 17 23.89 11.78 -13.46
CA VAL A 17 22.82 10.83 -13.78
C VAL A 17 21.82 11.52 -14.72
N ALA A 18 21.30 10.77 -15.68
CA ALA A 18 20.32 11.22 -16.63
C ALA A 18 19.09 10.29 -16.64
N ILE A 19 17.90 10.88 -16.69
CA ILE A 19 16.64 10.17 -16.78
C ILE A 19 15.89 10.67 -18.01
N ALA A 20 15.59 9.76 -18.92
CA ALA A 20 14.83 10.04 -20.13
C ALA A 20 13.34 9.83 -19.89
N SER A 21 12.50 10.74 -20.39
CA SER A 21 11.05 10.62 -20.26
C SER A 21 10.30 11.33 -21.40
N GLY A 22 8.97 11.18 -21.43
CA GLY A 22 8.07 11.78 -22.43
C GLY A 22 7.45 10.73 -23.36
N GLU A 23 6.46 11.13 -24.17
CA GLU A 23 5.83 10.22 -25.15
C GLU A 23 6.85 9.71 -26.18
N GLN A 24 7.85 10.56 -26.48
CA GLN A 24 8.92 10.29 -27.43
C GLN A 24 10.25 9.95 -26.73
N TYR A 25 10.20 9.41 -25.51
CA TYR A 25 11.38 9.02 -24.73
C TYR A 25 12.42 8.16 -25.49
N PRO A 26 12.10 7.35 -26.53
CA PRO A 26 13.14 6.64 -27.30
C PRO A 26 14.16 7.58 -27.93
N TRP A 27 13.77 8.79 -28.32
CA TRP A 27 14.71 9.80 -28.85
C TRP A 27 15.62 10.37 -27.76
N ALA A 28 15.12 10.50 -26.53
CA ALA A 28 15.95 10.84 -25.38
C ALA A 28 16.98 9.74 -25.07
N HIS A 29 16.58 8.46 -25.16
CA HIS A 29 17.51 7.33 -25.03
C HIS A 29 18.59 7.32 -26.11
N THR A 30 18.23 7.56 -27.37
CA THR A 30 19.20 7.65 -28.47
C THR A 30 20.19 8.78 -28.25
N ALA A 31 19.72 9.98 -27.86
CA ALA A 31 20.59 11.11 -27.58
C ALA A 31 21.58 10.81 -26.44
N LEU A 32 21.13 10.18 -25.36
CA LEU A 32 21.99 9.77 -24.24
C LEU A 32 23.05 8.75 -24.68
N ALA A 33 22.65 7.71 -25.40
CA ALA A 33 23.58 6.69 -25.88
C ALA A 33 24.63 7.24 -26.86
N GLU A 34 24.22 8.09 -27.82
CA GLU A 34 25.14 8.73 -28.78
C GLU A 34 26.13 9.68 -28.10
N SER A 35 25.69 10.34 -27.02
CA SER A 35 26.57 11.21 -26.23
C SER A 35 27.48 10.46 -25.27
N GLY A 36 27.38 9.13 -25.16
CA GLY A 36 28.30 8.31 -24.34
C GLY A 36 27.82 8.00 -22.92
N PHE A 37 26.57 8.31 -22.57
CA PHE A 37 25.97 7.82 -21.33
C PHE A 37 25.71 6.31 -21.40
N ARG A 38 25.87 5.63 -20.26
CA ARG A 38 25.60 4.19 -20.15
C ARG A 38 24.39 3.94 -19.27
N ARG A 39 23.51 3.07 -19.73
CA ARG A 39 22.33 2.64 -18.98
C ARG A 39 22.70 1.48 -18.04
N ASP A 40 22.25 1.54 -16.80
CA ASP A 40 22.36 0.44 -15.83
C ASP A 40 21.12 -0.48 -15.83
N ASP A 41 21.11 -1.45 -14.92
CA ASP A 41 20.03 -2.43 -14.79
C ASP A 41 18.72 -1.82 -14.27
N GLU A 42 18.77 -0.72 -13.50
CA GLU A 42 17.60 0.06 -13.07
C GLU A 42 17.08 1.00 -14.19
N GLY A 43 17.78 1.02 -15.32
CA GLY A 43 17.47 1.80 -16.50
C GLY A 43 17.89 3.26 -16.43
N VAL A 44 18.66 3.62 -15.41
CA VAL A 44 19.21 4.95 -15.17
C VAL A 44 20.45 5.14 -16.06
N TYR A 45 20.59 6.33 -16.67
CA TYR A 45 21.78 6.63 -17.48
C TYR A 45 22.83 7.34 -16.63
N HIS A 46 24.07 6.89 -16.71
CA HIS A 46 25.20 7.45 -15.97
C HIS A 46 26.26 7.96 -16.92
N LEU A 47 26.85 9.10 -16.58
CA LEU A 47 28.09 9.55 -17.22
C LEU A 47 29.24 8.73 -16.62
N PRO A 48 30.05 8.02 -17.44
CA PRO A 48 31.20 7.28 -16.94
C PRO A 48 32.18 8.18 -16.16
N ALA A 49 32.91 7.63 -15.19
CA ALA A 49 33.87 8.39 -14.38
C ALA A 49 34.98 9.08 -15.21
N ASP A 50 35.30 8.51 -16.38
CA ASP A 50 36.26 9.07 -17.35
C ASP A 50 35.62 10.12 -18.29
N GLY A 51 34.33 10.40 -18.11
CA GLY A 51 33.56 11.34 -18.92
C GLY A 51 34.04 12.77 -18.69
N THR A 52 34.48 13.42 -19.76
CA THR A 52 34.90 14.82 -19.75
C THR A 52 33.71 15.76 -19.80
N GLY A 53 33.88 17.03 -19.38
CA GLY A 53 32.84 18.07 -19.49
C GLY A 53 32.32 18.30 -20.93
N THR A 54 33.06 17.86 -21.95
CA THR A 54 32.61 17.84 -23.35
C THR A 54 31.40 16.93 -23.57
N THR A 55 31.25 15.86 -22.79
CA THR A 55 30.16 14.88 -22.94
C THR A 55 28.78 15.50 -22.69
N VAL A 56 28.68 16.48 -21.78
CA VAL A 56 27.43 17.22 -21.55
C VAL A 56 27.14 18.19 -22.71
N VAL A 57 28.17 18.78 -23.32
CA VAL A 57 28.03 19.62 -24.52
C VAL A 57 27.58 18.77 -25.72
N ASP A 58 28.13 17.56 -25.85
CA ASP A 58 27.75 16.59 -26.86
C ASP A 58 26.31 16.12 -26.66
N LEU A 59 25.90 15.87 -25.40
CA LEU A 59 24.51 15.58 -25.06
C LEU A 59 23.56 16.68 -25.50
N VAL A 60 23.85 17.95 -25.20
CA VAL A 60 22.99 19.08 -25.63
C VAL A 60 22.90 19.16 -27.15
N THR A 61 23.99 18.82 -27.86
CA THR A 61 24.03 18.79 -29.33
C THR A 61 23.20 17.63 -29.89
N CYS A 62 23.35 16.42 -29.34
CA CYS A 62 22.56 15.25 -29.71
C CYS A 62 21.06 15.44 -29.38
N ALA A 63 20.73 15.99 -28.21
CA ALA A 63 19.36 16.25 -27.80
C ALA A 63 18.66 17.21 -28.78
N LYS A 64 19.33 18.30 -29.20
CA LYS A 64 18.80 19.20 -30.25
C LYS A 64 18.53 18.48 -31.57
N ARG A 65 19.42 17.58 -31.99
CA ARG A 65 19.25 16.78 -33.22
C ARG A 65 18.01 15.89 -33.14
N HIS A 66 17.76 15.31 -31.98
CA HIS A 66 16.67 14.37 -31.73
C HIS A 66 15.39 15.03 -31.19
N ARG A 67 15.31 16.37 -31.18
CA ARG A 67 14.18 17.16 -30.65
C ARG A 67 13.83 16.82 -29.20
N THR A 68 14.86 16.63 -28.40
CA THR A 68 14.79 16.32 -26.98
C THR A 68 15.20 17.55 -26.17
N SER A 69 14.43 17.89 -25.14
CA SER A 69 14.83 18.92 -24.17
C SER A 69 15.73 18.34 -23.09
N VAL A 70 16.67 19.14 -22.58
CA VAL A 70 17.57 18.75 -21.48
C VAL A 70 17.40 19.75 -20.35
N HIS A 71 17.06 19.25 -19.17
CA HIS A 71 16.87 20.04 -17.96
C HIS A 71 17.85 19.55 -16.89
N THR A 72 18.45 20.49 -16.16
CA THR A 72 19.26 20.15 -14.99
C THR A 72 18.42 20.30 -13.73
N SER A 73 18.25 19.22 -13.00
CA SER A 73 17.67 19.25 -11.67
C SER A 73 18.67 19.86 -10.70
N SER A 74 18.20 20.80 -9.88
CA SER A 74 18.96 21.29 -8.73
C SER A 74 18.95 20.30 -7.56
N ARG A 75 18.24 19.17 -7.70
CA ARG A 75 18.07 18.16 -6.66
C ARG A 75 19.11 17.06 -6.82
N ARG A 76 19.42 16.42 -5.69
CA ARG A 76 20.21 15.20 -5.70
C ARG A 76 19.39 14.09 -6.36
N PHE A 77 20.06 13.18 -7.05
CA PHE A 77 19.42 12.00 -7.63
C PHE A 77 18.61 11.24 -6.55
N ILE A 78 17.36 10.89 -6.85
CA ILE A 78 16.44 10.29 -5.88
C ILE A 78 16.95 8.97 -5.30
N GLY A 79 17.65 8.16 -6.11
CA GLY A 79 18.17 6.86 -5.68
C GLY A 79 19.15 6.98 -4.53
N ASP A 80 19.91 8.08 -4.49
CA ASP A 80 20.80 8.37 -3.38
C ASP A 80 20.05 8.72 -2.10
N ALA A 81 19.01 9.53 -2.21
CA ALA A 81 18.18 9.91 -1.06
C ALA A 81 17.43 8.69 -0.52
N ALA A 82 16.91 7.84 -1.40
CA ALA A 82 16.24 6.59 -1.06
C ALA A 82 17.20 5.60 -0.38
N ARG A 83 18.41 5.39 -0.90
CA ARG A 83 19.45 4.57 -0.23
C ARG A 83 19.84 5.13 1.13
N ASP A 84 20.03 6.45 1.25
CA ASP A 84 20.37 7.10 2.53
C ASP A 84 19.23 6.96 3.56
N LEU A 85 17.97 6.98 3.10
CA LEU A 85 16.78 6.74 3.91
C LEU A 85 16.69 5.26 4.34
N ALA A 86 16.78 4.32 3.39
CA ALA A 86 16.71 2.88 3.65
C ALA A 86 17.73 2.41 4.70
N ARG A 87 18.97 2.92 4.65
CA ARG A 87 20.02 2.61 5.65
C ARG A 87 19.71 3.11 7.07
N GLN A 88 18.76 4.02 7.22
CA GLN A 88 18.40 4.63 8.51
C GLN A 88 17.02 4.21 9.02
N LEU A 89 16.24 3.51 8.20
CA LEU A 89 14.97 2.92 8.65
C LEU A 89 15.24 1.76 9.63
N PRO A 90 14.29 1.49 10.55
CA PRO A 90 14.34 0.27 11.36
C PRO A 90 14.25 -0.94 10.44
N ASP A 91 14.87 -2.07 10.82
CA ASP A 91 14.88 -3.31 10.02
C ASP A 91 15.66 -3.21 8.70
N GLN A 92 15.48 -4.19 7.80
CA GLN A 92 16.25 -4.31 6.57
C GLN A 92 15.44 -3.79 5.39
N TRP A 93 15.75 -2.56 4.97
CA TRP A 93 15.12 -1.93 3.81
C TRP A 93 16.05 -1.93 2.61
N HIS A 94 15.49 -2.33 1.47
CA HIS A 94 16.12 -2.21 0.17
C HIS A 94 15.52 -1.03 -0.60
N ALA A 95 16.37 -0.26 -1.30
CA ALA A 95 15.95 0.85 -2.14
C ALA A 95 16.29 0.55 -3.60
N SER A 96 15.31 0.70 -4.49
CA SER A 96 15.49 0.60 -5.93
C SER A 96 14.82 1.79 -6.63
N VAL A 97 15.37 2.22 -7.76
CA VAL A 97 14.78 3.31 -8.56
C VAL A 97 13.88 2.74 -9.64
N GLU A 98 12.72 3.36 -9.82
CA GLU A 98 11.80 3.05 -10.91
C GLU A 98 11.69 4.24 -11.85
N ILE A 99 11.77 3.98 -13.16
CA ILE A 99 11.70 5.01 -14.18
C ILE A 99 10.43 4.83 -15.00
N TYR A 100 9.55 5.82 -14.92
CA TYR A 100 8.34 5.88 -15.72
C TYR A 100 8.61 6.73 -16.95
N SER A 101 9.39 6.20 -17.90
CA SER A 101 9.81 6.98 -19.09
C SER A 101 8.61 7.48 -19.89
N HIS A 102 7.61 6.61 -20.10
CA HIS A 102 6.36 6.99 -20.76
C HIS A 102 5.30 7.43 -19.72
N PRO A 103 4.51 8.50 -19.98
CA PRO A 103 3.49 8.98 -19.04
C PRO A 103 2.47 7.91 -18.61
N SER A 104 2.02 7.05 -19.52
CA SER A 104 1.06 5.98 -19.18
C SER A 104 1.61 4.97 -18.17
N TRP A 105 2.93 4.77 -18.08
CA TRP A 105 3.51 3.85 -17.09
C TRP A 105 3.37 4.37 -15.66
N GLN A 106 3.26 5.70 -15.49
CA GLN A 106 2.93 6.28 -14.19
C GLN A 106 1.46 6.03 -13.82
N GLU A 107 0.55 6.06 -14.81
CA GLU A 107 -0.88 5.78 -14.59
C GLU A 107 -1.11 4.34 -14.11
N ASP A 108 -0.28 3.40 -14.58
CA ASP A 108 -0.30 2.00 -14.16
C ASP A 108 -0.01 1.82 -12.66
N LEU A 109 0.60 2.81 -11.98
CA LEU A 109 0.88 2.76 -10.53
C LEU A 109 -0.32 3.13 -9.68
N VAL A 110 -1.22 3.98 -10.19
CA VAL A 110 -2.32 4.57 -9.41
C VAL A 110 -3.21 3.50 -8.74
N PRO A 111 -3.56 2.37 -9.42
CA PRO A 111 -4.34 1.30 -8.79
C PRO A 111 -3.63 0.57 -7.65
N TRP A 112 -2.30 0.64 -7.56
CA TRP A 112 -1.52 -0.09 -6.55
C TRP A 112 -1.18 0.76 -5.33
N ILE A 113 -1.28 2.09 -5.46
CA ILE A 113 -0.93 3.00 -4.37
C ILE A 113 -2.07 3.08 -3.37
N TRP A 114 -1.75 2.74 -2.14
CA TRP A 114 -2.67 2.77 -1.01
C TRP A 114 -2.44 4.03 -0.20
N ASP A 115 -3.03 5.11 -0.69
CA ASP A 115 -2.91 6.44 -0.13
C ASP A 115 -4.25 7.18 -0.14
N SER A 116 -4.53 7.87 0.97
CA SER A 116 -5.64 8.83 1.10
C SER A 116 -5.13 10.29 1.23
N GLY A 117 -3.86 10.53 0.95
CA GLY A 117 -3.14 11.78 1.13
C GLY A 117 -2.78 12.50 -0.16
N GLU A 118 -1.60 13.15 -0.13
CA GLU A 118 -1.09 13.97 -1.22
C GLU A 118 -0.45 13.11 -2.32
N LEU A 119 0.09 11.93 -1.99
CA LEU A 119 0.82 11.09 -2.94
C LEU A 119 -0.07 10.62 -4.09
N GLY A 120 -1.22 10.04 -3.79
CA GLY A 120 -2.13 9.54 -4.82
C GLY A 120 -2.65 10.66 -5.72
N ARG A 121 -2.91 11.86 -5.14
CA ARG A 121 -3.25 13.05 -5.93
C ARG A 121 -2.09 13.50 -6.82
N ALA A 122 -0.87 13.52 -6.29
CA ALA A 122 0.32 13.91 -7.05
C ALA A 122 0.55 12.96 -8.23
N LEU A 123 0.40 11.65 -8.05
CA LEU A 123 0.52 10.66 -9.11
C LEU A 123 -0.53 10.82 -10.22
N GLN A 124 -1.72 11.34 -9.91
CA GLN A 124 -2.78 11.55 -10.91
C GLN A 124 -2.68 12.89 -11.63
N SER A 125 -2.18 13.93 -10.95
CA SER A 125 -2.27 15.31 -11.44
C SER A 125 -0.95 15.88 -11.92
N GLU A 126 0.18 15.31 -11.50
CA GLU A 126 1.52 15.82 -11.77
C GLU A 126 2.37 14.78 -12.49
N ARG A 127 3.32 15.24 -13.29
CA ARG A 127 4.25 14.35 -14.00
C ARG A 127 5.38 13.92 -13.06
N ILE A 128 5.51 12.61 -12.81
CA ILE A 128 6.56 11.99 -11.99
C ILE A 128 7.33 11.00 -12.87
N PRO A 129 8.44 11.42 -13.51
CA PRO A 129 9.18 10.58 -14.46
C PRO A 129 9.97 9.45 -13.80
N TYR A 130 10.15 9.51 -12.49
CA TYR A 130 10.88 8.51 -11.72
C TYR A 130 10.43 8.56 -10.26
N ALA A 131 10.58 7.43 -9.58
CA ALA A 131 10.39 7.28 -8.15
C ALA A 131 11.46 6.33 -7.58
N ALA A 132 11.48 6.18 -6.27
CA ALA A 132 12.18 5.08 -5.64
C ALA A 132 11.21 4.24 -4.82
N THR A 133 11.39 2.93 -4.84
CA THR A 133 10.68 2.00 -3.96
C THR A 133 11.57 1.63 -2.80
N LEU A 134 10.99 1.60 -1.59
CA LEU A 134 11.63 1.13 -0.38
C LEU A 134 10.91 -0.14 0.04
N THR A 135 11.58 -1.29 0.00
CA THR A 135 10.99 -2.59 0.33
C THR A 135 11.61 -3.12 1.60
N ASP A 136 10.75 -3.36 2.59
CA ASP A 136 11.09 -4.10 3.80
C ASP A 136 11.22 -5.59 3.45
N THR A 137 12.43 -6.13 3.57
CA THR A 137 12.70 -7.53 3.23
C THR A 137 12.20 -8.52 4.28
N VAL A 138 11.82 -8.05 5.46
CA VAL A 138 11.31 -8.87 6.56
C VAL A 138 9.79 -8.99 6.50
N HIS A 139 9.10 -7.85 6.36
CA HIS A 139 7.64 -7.80 6.39
C HIS A 139 6.98 -7.65 5.01
N GLY A 140 7.77 -7.50 3.94
CA GLY A 140 7.26 -7.34 2.57
C GLY A 140 6.55 -6.01 2.31
N THR A 141 6.64 -5.04 3.22
CA THR A 141 6.03 -3.73 3.03
C THR A 141 6.81 -2.93 2.00
N THR A 142 6.13 -2.46 0.95
CA THR A 142 6.73 -1.60 -0.07
C THR A 142 6.19 -0.19 0.04
N LEU A 143 7.11 0.78 0.13
CA LEU A 143 6.81 2.20 0.12
C LEU A 143 7.22 2.83 -1.21
N LEU A 144 6.41 3.75 -1.70
CA LEU A 144 6.76 4.63 -2.81
C LEU A 144 7.31 5.94 -2.24
N PHE A 145 8.54 6.27 -2.64
CA PHE A 145 9.22 7.51 -2.30
C PHE A 145 9.37 8.36 -3.55
N ILE A 146 8.75 9.54 -3.56
CA ILE A 146 8.81 10.47 -4.68
C ILE A 146 9.34 11.83 -4.23
N GLU A 147 9.89 12.54 -5.20
CA GLU A 147 10.07 13.97 -5.10
C GLU A 147 8.72 14.70 -5.05
N ARG A 148 8.55 15.64 -4.12
CA ARG A 148 7.29 16.39 -4.01
C ARG A 148 7.15 17.38 -5.17
N PRO A 149 6.06 17.32 -5.98
CA PRO A 149 5.83 18.30 -7.04
C PRO A 149 5.67 19.72 -6.50
N GLY A 150 6.19 20.71 -7.22
CA GLY A 150 6.06 22.13 -6.87
C GLY A 150 6.80 22.61 -5.60
N ARG A 151 7.45 21.72 -4.83
CA ARG A 151 8.17 22.07 -3.60
C ARG A 151 9.62 21.60 -3.67
N GLN A 152 10.56 22.54 -3.63
CA GLN A 152 11.98 22.20 -3.67
C GLN A 152 12.40 21.46 -2.39
N LEU A 153 13.12 20.34 -2.58
CA LEU A 153 13.81 19.53 -1.55
C LEU A 153 12.93 18.62 -0.66
N ASP A 154 11.61 18.80 -0.66
CA ASP A 154 10.72 17.90 0.06
C ASP A 154 10.46 16.62 -0.75
N TYR A 155 10.24 15.52 -0.02
CA TYR A 155 9.82 14.24 -0.58
C TYR A 155 8.44 13.86 -0.05
N LEU A 156 7.76 12.97 -0.75
CA LEU A 156 6.54 12.30 -0.29
C LEU A 156 6.82 10.81 -0.16
N VAL A 157 6.23 10.21 0.87
CA VAL A 157 6.23 8.76 1.04
C VAL A 157 4.81 8.26 1.29
N GLY A 158 4.47 7.16 0.66
CA GLY A 158 3.26 6.39 0.87
C GLY A 158 3.54 4.91 0.63
N ALA A 159 2.52 4.05 0.73
CA ALA A 159 2.66 2.61 0.62
C ALA A 159 1.90 2.09 -0.58
N PHE A 160 2.36 0.95 -1.09
CA PHE A 160 1.53 0.11 -1.93
C PHE A 160 0.49 -0.62 -1.07
N ALA A 161 -0.60 -1.05 -1.69
CA ALA A 161 -1.59 -1.89 -1.02
C ALA A 161 -0.91 -3.17 -0.52
N PRO A 162 -1.19 -3.60 0.72
CA PRO A 162 -0.65 -4.86 1.20
C PRO A 162 -1.22 -6.03 0.39
N GLU A 163 -0.44 -7.09 0.26
CA GLU A 163 -0.88 -8.32 -0.38
C GLU A 163 -2.19 -8.83 0.22
N GLY A 164 -3.10 -9.30 -0.64
CA GLY A 164 -4.44 -9.76 -0.26
C GLY A 164 -5.48 -8.64 -0.07
N LEU A 165 -5.10 -7.36 -0.15
CA LEU A 165 -6.02 -6.21 -0.05
C LEU A 165 -5.92 -5.31 -1.28
N GLU A 166 -6.17 -5.87 -2.47
CA GLU A 166 -5.96 -5.24 -3.79
C GLU A 166 -6.92 -4.07 -4.14
N GLU A 167 -7.47 -3.37 -3.15
CA GLU A 167 -8.23 -2.14 -3.36
C GLU A 167 -7.32 -0.92 -3.18
N GLY A 168 -6.98 -0.28 -4.30
CA GLY A 168 -6.07 0.85 -4.39
C GLY A 168 -6.64 2.23 -4.01
N TYR A 169 -6.11 3.26 -4.68
CA TYR A 169 -6.42 4.68 -4.46
C TYR A 169 -7.89 4.95 -4.13
N GLY A 170 -8.13 5.64 -3.01
CA GLY A 170 -9.48 5.98 -2.56
C GLY A 170 -10.09 5.02 -1.54
N ASP A 171 -9.38 3.95 -1.15
CA ASP A 171 -9.76 3.13 0.02
C ASP A 171 -9.88 4.04 1.26
N PRO A 172 -11.05 4.10 1.94
CA PRO A 172 -11.25 4.90 3.13
C PRO A 172 -10.35 4.52 4.31
N HIS A 173 -9.76 3.33 4.28
CA HIS A 173 -8.81 2.85 5.28
C HIS A 173 -7.36 3.22 4.94
N ALA A 174 -7.06 3.67 3.72
CA ALA A 174 -5.69 3.94 3.30
C ALA A 174 -5.02 5.00 4.20
N PRO A 175 -3.76 4.80 4.61
CA PRO A 175 -3.05 5.79 5.40
C PRO A 175 -2.79 7.06 4.56
N HIS A 176 -2.61 8.19 5.23
CA HIS A 176 -2.18 9.41 4.55
C HIS A 176 -0.66 9.40 4.36
N SER A 177 -0.22 9.60 3.12
CA SER A 177 1.18 9.89 2.77
C SER A 177 1.71 11.03 3.64
N ILE A 178 3.00 10.98 3.97
CA ILE A 178 3.65 12.06 4.72
C ILE A 178 4.71 12.75 3.89
N VAL A 179 4.87 14.05 4.15
CA VAL A 179 5.98 14.84 3.61
C VAL A 179 7.22 14.56 4.43
N LEU A 180 8.32 14.27 3.76
CA LEU A 180 9.62 14.01 4.35
C LEU A 180 10.59 15.15 4.06
N PRO A 181 11.38 15.59 5.06
CA PRO A 181 12.43 16.56 4.84
C PRO A 181 13.60 15.92 4.05
N PRO A 182 14.51 16.72 3.46
CA PRO A 182 15.66 16.21 2.71
C PRO A 182 16.75 15.55 3.57
N PHE A 183 16.61 15.56 4.89
CA PHE A 183 17.59 15.01 5.82
C PHE A 183 17.23 13.58 6.17
N ALA A 184 18.01 12.62 5.65
CA ALA A 184 17.71 11.19 5.74
C ALA A 184 17.38 10.69 7.17
N GLY A 185 18.10 11.15 8.21
CA GLY A 185 17.79 10.72 9.59
C GLY A 185 16.46 11.25 10.13
N ARG A 186 16.10 12.50 9.79
CA ARG A 186 14.78 13.05 10.17
C ARG A 186 13.65 12.43 9.32
N ALA A 187 13.93 12.14 8.07
CA ALA A 187 13.00 11.43 7.19
C ALA A 187 12.75 10.01 7.70
N ALA A 188 13.80 9.26 8.03
CA ALA A 188 13.71 7.91 8.60
C ALA A 188 12.93 7.91 9.91
N GLN A 189 13.22 8.88 10.80
CA GLN A 189 12.46 9.04 12.03
C GLN A 189 10.98 9.31 11.76
N ALA A 190 10.65 10.19 10.81
CA ALA A 190 9.26 10.47 10.44
C ALA A 190 8.55 9.24 9.86
N VAL A 191 9.25 8.42 9.08
CA VAL A 191 8.70 7.15 8.58
C VAL A 191 8.47 6.17 9.72
N ALA A 192 9.50 5.92 10.55
CA ALA A 192 9.45 4.94 11.63
C ALA A 192 8.48 5.30 12.76
N ASP A 193 8.47 6.57 13.20
CA ASP A 193 7.69 6.98 14.37
C ASP A 193 6.23 7.34 14.00
N ARG A 194 5.96 7.64 12.73
CA ARG A 194 4.64 8.14 12.30
C ARG A 194 4.03 7.36 11.14
N TYR A 195 4.76 7.13 10.05
CA TYR A 195 4.17 6.49 8.87
C TYR A 195 3.91 5.00 9.09
N LEU A 196 4.93 4.22 9.48
CA LEU A 196 4.79 2.77 9.66
C LEU A 196 3.72 2.40 10.70
N PRO A 197 3.64 3.06 11.89
CA PRO A 197 2.56 2.79 12.82
C PRO A 197 1.16 3.12 12.25
N SER A 198 1.05 4.20 11.46
CA SER A 198 -0.21 4.55 10.79
C SER A 198 -0.58 3.54 9.71
N TYR A 199 0.40 3.04 8.97
CA TYR A 199 0.22 1.99 7.97
C TYR A 199 -0.25 0.68 8.63
N GLU A 200 0.42 0.21 9.69
CA GLU A 200 -0.02 -0.99 10.41
C GLU A 200 -1.45 -0.86 10.97
N GLN A 201 -1.81 0.33 11.47
CA GLN A 201 -3.16 0.61 11.94
C GLN A 201 -4.18 0.54 10.79
N ALA A 202 -3.83 1.11 9.63
CA ALA A 202 -4.66 1.02 8.43
C ALA A 202 -4.84 -0.44 7.99
N VAL A 203 -3.76 -1.25 7.94
CA VAL A 203 -3.83 -2.66 7.54
C VAL A 203 -4.75 -3.43 8.47
N HIS A 204 -4.60 -3.25 9.78
CA HIS A 204 -5.48 -3.89 10.74
C HIS A 204 -6.95 -3.44 10.56
N ALA A 205 -7.20 -2.14 10.46
CA ALA A 205 -8.55 -1.62 10.26
C ALA A 205 -9.21 -2.20 8.99
N ARG A 206 -8.46 -2.25 7.88
CA ARG A 206 -8.94 -2.79 6.60
C ARG A 206 -9.24 -4.28 6.67
N ARG A 207 -8.34 -5.10 7.22
CA ARG A 207 -8.57 -6.55 7.42
C ARG A 207 -9.80 -6.82 8.30
N THR A 208 -9.95 -6.04 9.37
CA THR A 208 -11.13 -6.15 10.25
C THR A 208 -12.42 -5.79 9.51
N ALA A 209 -12.39 -4.74 8.69
CA ALA A 209 -13.52 -4.32 7.88
C ALA A 209 -13.87 -5.35 6.80
N ALA A 210 -12.87 -5.96 6.14
CA ALA A 210 -13.06 -7.01 5.14
C ALA A 210 -13.77 -8.24 5.73
N ILE A 211 -13.30 -8.73 6.89
CA ILE A 211 -13.96 -9.84 7.61
C ILE A 211 -15.39 -9.45 8.00
N ALA A 212 -15.60 -8.25 8.54
CA ALA A 212 -16.92 -7.80 8.96
C ALA A 212 -17.90 -7.73 7.77
N ALA A 213 -17.47 -7.22 6.62
CA ALA A 213 -18.27 -7.13 5.40
C ALA A 213 -18.65 -8.54 4.90
N VAL A 214 -17.67 -9.44 4.78
CA VAL A 214 -17.90 -10.82 4.33
C VAL A 214 -18.85 -11.58 5.24
N LEU A 215 -18.70 -11.48 6.57
CA LEU A 215 -19.64 -12.11 7.50
C LEU A 215 -21.04 -11.52 7.38
N GLY A 216 -21.16 -10.20 7.16
CA GLY A 216 -22.43 -9.52 6.91
C GLY A 216 -23.12 -10.00 5.63
N ASP A 217 -22.37 -10.18 4.55
CA ASP A 217 -22.86 -10.69 3.27
C ASP A 217 -23.36 -12.14 3.40
N ILE A 218 -22.57 -13.00 4.05
CA ILE A 218 -22.96 -14.41 4.28
C ILE A 218 -24.22 -14.48 5.14
N ARG A 219 -24.34 -13.65 6.20
CA ARG A 219 -25.58 -13.57 7.01
C ARG A 219 -26.78 -13.16 6.17
N SER A 220 -26.64 -12.11 5.37
CA SER A 220 -27.73 -11.58 4.54
C SER A 220 -28.21 -12.60 3.50
N GLU A 221 -27.28 -13.32 2.86
CA GLU A 221 -27.63 -14.40 1.92
C GLU A 221 -28.26 -15.59 2.64
N ARG A 222 -27.74 -15.97 3.81
CA ARG A 222 -28.32 -17.03 4.63
C ARG A 222 -29.76 -16.70 5.05
N ASP A 223 -30.03 -15.48 5.48
CA ASP A 223 -31.37 -15.05 5.88
C ASP A 223 -32.34 -15.11 4.68
N THR A 224 -31.87 -14.71 3.50
CA THR A 224 -32.63 -14.82 2.24
C THR A 224 -32.93 -16.28 1.90
N TRP A 225 -31.92 -17.15 1.96
CA TRP A 225 -32.07 -18.59 1.71
C TRP A 225 -33.02 -19.24 2.74
N GLN A 226 -32.92 -18.91 4.02
CA GLN A 226 -33.83 -19.41 5.06
C GLN A 226 -35.28 -19.00 4.81
N ALA A 227 -35.51 -17.77 4.36
CA ALA A 227 -36.85 -17.31 3.98
C ALA A 227 -37.40 -18.06 2.76
N MET A 228 -36.56 -18.36 1.77
CA MET A 228 -36.95 -19.18 0.61
C MET A 228 -37.31 -20.61 1.01
N VAL A 229 -36.50 -21.24 1.87
CA VAL A 229 -36.77 -22.59 2.41
C VAL A 229 -38.09 -22.62 3.17
N ALA A 230 -38.32 -21.63 4.04
CA ALA A 230 -39.53 -21.57 4.88
C ALA A 230 -40.81 -21.30 4.07
N SER A 231 -40.72 -20.48 3.01
CA SER A 231 -41.86 -20.11 2.17
C SER A 231 -42.12 -21.08 1.01
N GLY A 232 -41.12 -21.88 0.62
CA GLY A 232 -41.15 -22.69 -0.59
C GLY A 232 -41.26 -21.84 -1.86
N ARG A 233 -40.76 -20.59 -1.84
CA ARG A 233 -40.87 -19.60 -2.92
C ARG A 233 -39.58 -18.81 -3.09
N TYR A 234 -39.37 -18.30 -4.30
CA TYR A 234 -38.36 -17.29 -4.58
C TYR A 234 -38.76 -15.92 -4.00
N SER A 235 -37.82 -14.97 -4.00
CA SER A 235 -38.05 -13.59 -3.54
C SER A 235 -39.12 -12.84 -4.34
N ASP A 236 -39.39 -13.26 -5.59
CA ASP A 236 -40.47 -12.74 -6.45
C ASP A 236 -41.82 -13.43 -6.23
N ALA A 237 -41.94 -14.27 -5.19
CA ALA A 237 -43.09 -15.11 -4.83
C ALA A 237 -43.39 -16.28 -5.78
N THR A 238 -42.53 -16.54 -6.78
CA THR A 238 -42.65 -17.71 -7.67
C THR A 238 -42.46 -19.01 -6.87
N PRO A 239 -43.32 -20.04 -7.06
CA PRO A 239 -43.16 -21.33 -6.38
C PRO A 239 -41.81 -21.99 -6.67
N LEU A 240 -41.16 -22.50 -5.63
CA LEU A 240 -39.87 -23.17 -5.70
C LEU A 240 -40.07 -24.70 -5.64
N GLY A 241 -39.67 -25.41 -6.71
CA GLY A 241 -39.66 -26.87 -6.72
C GLY A 241 -38.51 -27.46 -5.91
N ALA A 242 -38.62 -28.73 -5.50
CA ALA A 242 -37.59 -29.40 -4.69
C ALA A 242 -36.20 -29.43 -5.36
N ALA A 243 -36.14 -29.66 -6.68
CA ALA A 243 -34.89 -29.61 -7.43
C ALA A 243 -34.27 -28.21 -7.44
N ALA A 244 -35.09 -27.17 -7.59
CA ALA A 244 -34.65 -25.78 -7.58
C ALA A 244 -34.15 -25.35 -6.19
N LEU A 245 -34.79 -25.84 -5.13
CA LEU A 245 -34.32 -25.64 -3.75
C LEU A 245 -32.96 -26.31 -3.49
N GLY A 246 -32.76 -27.52 -4.03
CA GLY A 246 -31.46 -28.20 -4.00
C GLY A 246 -30.37 -27.38 -4.69
N SER A 247 -30.63 -26.91 -5.91
CA SER A 247 -29.68 -26.05 -6.65
C SER A 247 -29.38 -24.74 -5.92
N ALA A 248 -30.40 -24.06 -5.37
CA ALA A 248 -30.22 -22.82 -4.61
C ALA A 248 -29.38 -23.04 -3.34
N THR A 249 -29.52 -24.19 -2.69
CA THR A 249 -28.71 -24.55 -1.51
C THR A 249 -27.25 -24.77 -1.89
N GLU A 250 -26.99 -25.47 -2.99
CA GLU A 250 -25.62 -25.69 -3.48
C GLU A 250 -24.94 -24.37 -3.90
N GLU A 251 -25.68 -23.46 -4.53
CA GLU A 251 -25.19 -22.14 -4.91
C GLU A 251 -24.84 -21.29 -3.68
N PHE A 252 -25.74 -21.24 -2.69
CA PHE A 252 -25.48 -20.55 -1.42
C PHE A 252 -24.21 -21.07 -0.73
N LEU A 253 -24.05 -22.39 -0.59
CA LEU A 253 -22.88 -22.99 0.06
C LEU A 253 -21.59 -22.68 -0.70
N ASP A 254 -21.64 -22.64 -2.03
CA ASP A 254 -20.50 -22.29 -2.88
C ASP A 254 -20.10 -20.81 -2.71
N HIS A 255 -21.07 -19.91 -2.73
CA HIS A 255 -20.85 -18.48 -2.49
C HIS A 255 -20.32 -18.21 -1.08
N ALA A 256 -20.91 -18.85 -0.07
CA ALA A 256 -20.47 -18.74 1.31
C ALA A 256 -19.01 -19.19 1.46
N TRP A 257 -18.62 -20.31 0.85
CA TRP A 257 -17.24 -20.78 0.86
C TRP A 257 -16.28 -19.80 0.19
N ARG A 258 -16.58 -19.34 -1.03
CA ARG A 258 -15.71 -18.38 -1.74
C ARG A 258 -15.50 -17.10 -0.96
N ARG A 259 -16.56 -16.54 -0.36
CA ARG A 259 -16.45 -15.35 0.48
C ARG A 259 -15.67 -15.63 1.76
N PHE A 260 -15.87 -16.80 2.38
CA PHE A 260 -15.18 -17.18 3.61
C PHE A 260 -13.65 -17.29 3.45
N LEU A 261 -13.13 -17.48 2.24
CA LEU A 261 -11.68 -17.44 1.99
C LEU A 261 -11.03 -16.11 2.39
N VAL A 262 -11.76 -14.99 2.38
CA VAL A 262 -11.28 -13.70 2.91
C VAL A 262 -11.06 -13.77 4.42
N VAL A 263 -11.91 -14.51 5.14
CA VAL A 263 -11.74 -14.76 6.57
C VAL A 263 -10.51 -15.63 6.79
N VAL A 264 -10.36 -16.69 6.00
CA VAL A 264 -9.19 -17.59 6.05
C VAL A 264 -7.88 -16.81 5.86
N ASP A 265 -7.83 -15.92 4.86
CA ASP A 265 -6.63 -15.14 4.56
C ASP A 265 -6.25 -14.13 5.66
N HIS A 266 -7.25 -13.44 6.23
CA HIS A 266 -6.98 -12.30 7.11
C HIS A 266 -7.06 -12.62 8.61
N ALA A 267 -7.89 -13.57 9.02
CA ALA A 267 -8.17 -13.85 10.42
C ALA A 267 -6.95 -14.30 11.25
N PRO A 268 -6.03 -15.17 10.75
CA PRO A 268 -4.90 -15.64 11.54
C PRO A 268 -4.09 -14.48 12.14
N THR A 269 -3.70 -13.52 11.28
CA THR A 269 -2.90 -12.35 11.69
C THR A 269 -3.61 -11.46 12.72
N LEU A 270 -4.94 -11.43 12.72
CA LEU A 270 -5.74 -10.66 13.67
C LEU A 270 -5.97 -11.41 14.99
N ILE A 271 -6.19 -12.73 14.92
CA ILE A 271 -6.30 -13.60 16.09
C ILE A 271 -5.00 -13.57 16.88
N ASP A 272 -3.84 -13.64 16.22
CA ASP A 272 -2.52 -13.60 16.87
C ASP A 272 -2.25 -12.32 17.65
N ARG A 273 -2.95 -11.22 17.31
CA ARG A 273 -2.87 -9.94 18.02
C ARG A 273 -3.88 -9.83 19.16
N CYS A 274 -4.94 -10.64 19.17
CA CYS A 274 -5.94 -10.60 20.22
C CYS A 274 -5.34 -11.04 21.56
N ARG A 275 -5.59 -10.25 22.62
CA ARG A 275 -5.13 -10.51 23.98
C ARG A 275 -6.33 -10.45 24.93
N PRO A 276 -7.18 -11.50 24.97
CA PRO A 276 -8.45 -11.47 25.70
C PRO A 276 -8.25 -11.16 27.19
N ASP A 277 -7.19 -11.67 27.81
CA ASP A 277 -6.87 -11.44 29.23
C ASP A 277 -6.59 -9.98 29.58
N SER A 278 -6.13 -9.20 28.60
CA SER A 278 -5.84 -7.76 28.73
C SER A 278 -6.97 -6.89 28.17
N SER A 279 -8.05 -7.51 27.68
CA SER A 279 -9.18 -6.84 27.07
C SER A 279 -10.33 -6.61 28.07
N PRO A 280 -11.30 -5.74 27.76
CA PRO A 280 -12.54 -5.61 28.55
C PRO A 280 -13.43 -6.87 28.55
N TRP A 281 -13.16 -7.88 27.72
CA TRP A 281 -13.99 -9.09 27.57
C TRP A 281 -13.14 -10.37 27.62
N PRO A 282 -12.59 -10.75 28.79
CA PRO A 282 -11.76 -11.95 28.93
C PRO A 282 -12.51 -13.25 28.58
N ASP A 283 -13.84 -13.28 28.76
CA ASP A 283 -14.70 -14.43 28.42
C ASP A 283 -14.70 -14.78 26.92
N ASP A 284 -14.14 -13.91 26.06
CA ASP A 284 -14.01 -14.18 24.63
C ASP A 284 -12.91 -15.18 24.28
N ALA A 285 -12.01 -15.51 25.21
CA ALA A 285 -10.88 -16.40 24.96
C ALA A 285 -11.30 -17.74 24.35
N THR A 286 -12.35 -18.38 24.89
CA THR A 286 -12.87 -19.65 24.35
C THR A 286 -13.46 -19.49 22.95
N ALA A 287 -14.10 -18.36 22.67
CA ALA A 287 -14.66 -18.09 21.34
C ALA A 287 -13.54 -17.87 20.32
N LEU A 288 -12.49 -17.12 20.69
CA LEU A 288 -11.32 -16.90 19.83
C LEU A 288 -10.59 -18.21 19.51
N SER A 289 -10.41 -19.10 20.50
CA SER A 289 -9.80 -20.42 20.26
C SER A 289 -10.58 -21.23 19.23
N ARG A 290 -11.91 -21.31 19.37
CA ARG A 290 -12.76 -22.04 18.42
C ARG A 290 -12.73 -21.44 17.01
N LEU A 291 -12.62 -20.11 16.91
CA LEU A 291 -12.50 -19.43 15.63
C LEU A 291 -11.15 -19.71 14.97
N ALA A 292 -10.07 -19.77 15.75
CA ALA A 292 -8.74 -20.16 15.27
C ALA A 292 -8.73 -21.59 14.74
N ASP A 293 -9.29 -22.54 15.51
CA ASP A 293 -9.42 -23.94 15.10
C ASP A 293 -10.23 -24.06 13.78
N ALA A 294 -11.35 -23.33 13.68
CA ALA A 294 -12.17 -23.30 12.48
C ALA A 294 -11.45 -22.73 11.24
N VAL A 295 -10.54 -21.77 11.41
CA VAL A 295 -9.70 -21.27 10.30
C VAL A 295 -8.67 -22.31 9.92
N ALA A 296 -7.97 -22.92 10.87
CA ALA A 296 -6.97 -23.96 10.60
C ALA A 296 -7.57 -25.17 9.86
N ASP A 297 -8.79 -25.58 10.21
CA ASP A 297 -9.53 -26.63 9.50
C ASP A 297 -9.84 -26.21 8.04
N ALA A 298 -10.21 -24.94 7.83
CA ALA A 298 -10.50 -24.40 6.51
C ALA A 298 -9.24 -24.22 5.65
N GLU A 299 -8.11 -23.83 6.24
CA GLU A 299 -6.80 -23.78 5.59
C GLU A 299 -6.36 -25.17 5.13
N THR A 300 -6.53 -26.18 5.98
CA THR A 300 -6.24 -27.58 5.64
C THR A 300 -7.09 -28.05 4.46
N LEU A 301 -8.39 -27.71 4.46
CA LEU A 301 -9.28 -28.01 3.34
C LEU A 301 -8.87 -27.29 2.05
N LEU A 302 -8.42 -26.03 2.14
CA LEU A 302 -7.92 -25.27 1.00
C LEU A 302 -6.66 -25.90 0.43
N ASP A 303 -5.71 -26.30 1.27
CA ASP A 303 -4.48 -26.97 0.86
C ASP A 303 -4.76 -28.28 0.14
N GLU A 304 -5.66 -29.13 0.67
CA GLU A 304 -6.11 -30.37 0.04
C GLU A 304 -6.70 -30.12 -1.36
N VAL A 305 -7.47 -29.05 -1.53
CA VAL A 305 -8.09 -28.69 -2.82
C VAL A 305 -7.05 -28.21 -3.83
N VAL A 306 -6.02 -27.49 -3.39
CA VAL A 306 -4.97 -26.95 -4.28
C VAL A 306 -3.91 -28.01 -4.60
N HIS A 307 -3.55 -28.87 -3.64
CA HIS A 307 -2.38 -29.78 -3.72
C HIS A 307 -2.74 -31.28 -3.71
N GLY A 308 -3.88 -31.66 -3.14
CA GLY A 308 -4.22 -33.05 -2.78
C GLY A 308 -5.15 -33.81 -3.73
N GLY A 309 -5.74 -33.16 -4.74
CA GLY A 309 -6.61 -33.80 -5.74
C GLY A 309 -8.07 -33.34 -5.71
N SER A 310 -8.90 -33.91 -6.60
CA SER A 310 -10.28 -33.46 -6.85
C SER A 310 -11.24 -33.82 -5.70
N VAL A 311 -11.28 -33.02 -4.63
CA VAL A 311 -12.38 -33.05 -3.66
C VAL A 311 -13.66 -32.61 -4.36
N PRO A 312 -14.71 -33.46 -4.44
CA PRO A 312 -15.99 -33.09 -5.04
C PRO A 312 -16.55 -31.80 -4.39
N PRO A 313 -17.15 -30.88 -5.17
CA PRO A 313 -17.67 -29.62 -4.63
C PRO A 313 -18.64 -29.81 -3.45
N GLN A 314 -19.48 -30.84 -3.50
CA GLN A 314 -20.44 -31.15 -2.44
C GLN A 314 -19.76 -31.55 -1.12
N GLU A 315 -18.72 -32.38 -1.18
CA GLU A 315 -17.95 -32.80 -0.01
C GLU A 315 -17.19 -31.62 0.60
N ARG A 316 -16.58 -30.78 -0.24
CA ARG A 316 -15.91 -29.55 0.19
C ARG A 316 -16.86 -28.62 0.95
N ARG A 317 -18.07 -28.39 0.39
CA ARG A 317 -19.10 -27.55 1.02
C ARG A 317 -19.53 -28.10 2.37
N ALA A 318 -19.75 -29.41 2.47
CA ALA A 318 -20.11 -30.06 3.73
C ALA A 318 -19.01 -29.94 4.80
N ARG A 319 -17.73 -30.01 4.40
CA ARG A 319 -16.58 -29.83 5.30
C ARG A 319 -16.33 -28.37 5.69
N ALA A 320 -16.60 -27.42 4.80
CA ALA A 320 -16.40 -26.00 5.05
C ALA A 320 -17.49 -25.38 5.94
N TRP A 321 -18.73 -25.86 5.83
CA TRP A 321 -19.88 -25.26 6.49
C TRP A 321 -19.77 -25.13 8.03
N PRO A 322 -19.26 -26.14 8.78
CA PRO A 322 -19.07 -26.00 10.23
C PRO A 322 -18.15 -24.85 10.63
N ALA A 323 -17.09 -24.59 9.86
CA ALA A 323 -16.19 -23.46 10.09
C ALA A 323 -16.91 -22.12 9.85
N ILE A 324 -17.64 -22.02 8.73
CA ILE A 324 -18.45 -20.84 8.40
C ILE A 324 -19.47 -20.57 9.51
N GLU A 325 -20.21 -21.59 9.95
CA GLU A 325 -21.23 -21.44 11.00
C GLU A 325 -20.63 -21.00 12.35
N THR A 326 -19.45 -21.52 12.70
CA THR A 326 -18.71 -21.10 13.90
C THR A 326 -18.36 -19.62 13.85
N TRP A 327 -17.91 -19.14 12.69
CA TRP A 327 -17.61 -17.73 12.43
C TRP A 327 -18.84 -16.83 12.38
N LEU A 328 -19.94 -17.29 11.78
CA LEU A 328 -21.21 -16.57 11.81
C LEU A 328 -21.72 -16.39 13.25
N THR A 329 -21.51 -17.40 14.11
CA THR A 329 -21.96 -17.39 15.51
C THR A 329 -21.09 -16.51 16.40
N ASN A 330 -19.77 -16.58 16.26
CA ASN A 330 -18.82 -15.91 17.17
C ASN A 330 -18.13 -14.68 16.57
N GLY A 331 -18.39 -14.34 15.31
CA GLY A 331 -17.70 -13.26 14.57
C GLY A 331 -17.78 -11.90 15.25
N GLU A 332 -18.90 -11.54 15.89
CA GLU A 332 -19.00 -10.29 16.65
C GLU A 332 -18.04 -10.24 17.85
N ARG A 333 -17.76 -11.39 18.45
CA ARG A 333 -16.79 -11.52 19.55
C ARG A 333 -15.37 -11.30 19.07
N PHE A 334 -15.06 -11.87 17.92
CA PHE A 334 -13.80 -11.60 17.26
C PHE A 334 -13.65 -10.12 16.85
N LEU A 335 -14.65 -9.53 16.20
CA LEU A 335 -14.56 -8.15 15.70
C LEU A 335 -14.36 -7.13 16.83
N ARG A 336 -14.97 -7.32 18.01
CA ARG A 336 -14.70 -6.44 19.16
C ARG A 336 -13.28 -6.60 19.71
N GLN A 337 -12.77 -7.83 19.76
CA GLN A 337 -11.41 -8.13 20.23
C GLN A 337 -10.36 -7.58 19.27
N ALA A 338 -10.56 -7.77 17.96
CA ALA A 338 -9.70 -7.21 16.92
C ALA A 338 -9.62 -5.68 17.04
N ARG A 339 -10.77 -4.99 17.15
CA ARG A 339 -10.81 -3.52 17.29
C ARG A 339 -10.05 -3.00 18.51
N VAL A 340 -10.13 -3.67 19.66
CA VAL A 340 -9.37 -3.28 20.87
C VAL A 340 -7.89 -3.62 20.74
N SER A 341 -7.55 -4.63 19.95
CA SER A 341 -6.17 -5.07 19.71
C SER A 341 -5.48 -4.27 18.59
N ALA A 342 -6.05 -3.13 18.18
CA ALA A 342 -5.45 -2.23 17.21
C ALA A 342 -4.00 -1.87 17.62
N PRO A 343 -3.02 -1.91 16.69
CA PRO A 343 -1.68 -1.44 17.00
C PRO A 343 -1.77 -0.01 17.51
N HIS A 344 -1.21 0.21 18.68
CA HIS A 344 -1.40 1.47 19.40
C HIS A 344 -0.65 2.57 18.68
N ARG A 345 -1.36 3.65 18.34
CA ARG A 345 -0.72 4.94 18.15
C ARG A 345 -0.07 5.29 19.48
N ARG A 346 1.26 5.32 19.56
CA ARG A 346 1.92 6.07 20.65
C ARG A 346 1.28 7.45 20.60
N PRO A 347 0.60 7.92 21.68
CA PRO A 347 0.15 9.29 21.71
C PRO A 347 1.42 10.11 21.49
N ALA A 348 1.42 10.96 20.46
CA ALA A 348 2.42 12.02 20.40
C ALA A 348 2.32 12.72 21.75
N LEU A 349 3.40 12.64 22.55
CA LEU A 349 3.52 13.47 23.74
C LEU A 349 3.08 14.87 23.32
N PRO A 350 2.15 15.52 24.04
CA PRO A 350 1.65 16.82 23.64
C PRO A 350 2.86 17.71 23.40
N VAL A 351 3.02 18.15 22.15
CA VAL A 351 3.99 19.17 21.79
C VAL A 351 3.75 20.30 22.78
N ALA A 352 4.74 20.55 23.64
CA ALA A 352 4.65 21.61 24.61
C ALA A 352 4.15 22.86 23.89
N ALA A 353 3.06 23.44 24.39
CA ALA A 353 2.45 24.62 23.82
C ALA A 353 3.55 25.66 23.50
N PRO A 354 3.43 26.40 22.39
CA PRO A 354 4.42 27.41 22.06
C PRO A 354 4.60 28.33 23.27
N ALA A 355 5.85 28.49 23.71
CA ALA A 355 6.20 29.39 24.79
C ALA A 355 5.52 30.73 24.53
N SER A 356 4.69 31.17 25.48
CA SER A 356 4.01 32.46 25.40
C SER A 356 5.07 33.54 25.10
N PRO A 357 4.84 34.42 24.12
CA PRO A 357 5.79 35.48 23.84
C PRO A 357 5.95 36.33 25.10
N LEU A 358 7.18 36.44 25.59
CA LEU A 358 7.57 37.42 26.59
C LEU A 358 7.12 38.79 26.08
N THR A 359 6.08 39.33 26.69
CA THR A 359 5.60 40.70 26.47
C THR A 359 6.79 41.64 26.61
N ALA A 360 7.17 42.26 25.50
CA ALA A 360 8.16 43.31 25.49
C ALA A 360 7.68 44.46 26.39
N SER A 361 8.37 44.66 27.51
CA SER A 361 8.17 45.80 28.40
C SER A 361 8.42 47.08 27.61
N ARG A 362 7.38 47.91 27.53
CA ARG A 362 7.38 49.22 26.89
C ARG A 362 8.53 50.09 27.48
N PRO A 363 9.36 50.76 26.65
CA PRO A 363 10.39 51.64 27.18
C PRO A 363 9.73 52.86 27.85
N ALA A 364 10.21 53.18 29.04
CA ALA A 364 9.78 54.35 29.81
C ALA A 364 10.05 55.64 29.01
N GLN A 365 9.00 56.44 28.84
CA GLN A 365 9.11 57.81 28.33
C GLN A 365 9.97 58.64 29.30
N ARG A 366 11.11 59.15 28.80
CA ARG A 366 11.82 60.25 29.45
C ARG A 366 11.05 61.54 29.21
N SER A 367 10.46 62.09 30.26
CA SER A 367 10.08 63.51 30.32
C SER A 367 11.30 64.36 30.68
N ARG A 368 11.29 65.60 30.15
CA ARG A 368 12.32 66.64 30.19
C ARG A 368 12.90 66.94 31.57
#